data_AF-A0A520W0U7-F1
#
_entry.id   AF-A0A520W0U7-F1
#
_cell.length_a   1.000
_cell.length_b   1.000
_cell.length_c   1.000
_cell.angle_alpha   90.00
_cell.angle_beta   90.00
_cell.angle_gamma   90.00
#
_symmetry.space_group_name_H-M   'P 1'
#
loop_
_entity.id
_entity.type
_entity.pdbx_description
1 polymer ?
#
loop_
_entity_poly.entity_id
_entity_poly.type
_entity_poly.pdbx_seq_one_letter_code
_entity_poly.pdbx_strand_id
1 'polypeptide(L)' 'MNKILFIIIIFLSCSGNEKEFSLTSINYTMWKDFIKPTEKELAWAQISWRTTFYDGLVDADKFNKPLLLWVMNGHPLGCT' A
#
# COMPACT_ATOMS: atom_id res chain seq x y z
N MET A 1 43.85 23.81 -22.29
CA MET A 1 42.53 24.42 -22.03
C MET A 1 41.35 23.45 -22.18
N ASN A 2 41.38 22.48 -23.10
CA ASN A 2 40.19 21.68 -23.44
C ASN A 2 39.83 20.55 -22.43
N LYS A 3 40.75 20.16 -21.54
CA LYS A 3 40.48 19.16 -20.48
C LYS A 3 39.79 19.73 -19.23
N ILE A 4 40.04 21.01 -18.91
CA ILE A 4 39.43 21.67 -17.74
C ILE A 4 37.96 22.01 -18.00
N LEU A 5 37.63 22.37 -19.24
CA LEU A 5 36.24 22.64 -19.66
C LEU A 5 35.35 21.39 -19.59
N PHE A 6 35.92 20.21 -19.84
CA PHE A 6 35.20 18.93 -19.79
C PHE A 6 34.82 18.52 -18.35
N ILE A 7 35.67 18.84 -17.37
CA ILE A 7 35.39 18.56 -15.95
C ILE A 7 34.25 19.43 -15.42
N ILE A 8 34.15 20.69 -15.84
CA ILE A 8 33.08 21.61 -15.42
C ILE A 8 31.70 21.12 -15.91
N ILE A 9 31.62 20.59 -17.13
CA ILE A 9 30.38 20.06 -17.71
C ILE A 9 29.87 18.82 -16.96
N ILE A 10 30.78 17.99 -16.44
CA ILE A 10 30.42 16.78 -15.68
C ILE A 10 29.85 17.14 -14.29
N PHE A 11 30.36 18.19 -13.64
CA PHE A 11 29.84 18.61 -12.33
C PHE A 11 28.50 19.34 -12.38
N LEU A 12 28.13 19.99 -13.49
CA LEU A 12 26.81 20.62 -13.64
C LEU A 12 25.68 19.61 -13.90
N SER A 13 25.98 18.39 -14.35
CA SER A 13 24.97 17.42 -14.76
C SER A 13 24.42 16.54 -13.63
N CYS A 14 24.95 16.67 -12.40
CA CYS A 14 24.58 15.87 -11.24
C CYS A 14 23.94 16.68 -10.10
N SER A 15 23.17 17.74 -10.41
CA SER A 15 22.17 18.20 -9.44
C SER A 15 20.97 17.28 -9.54
N GLY A 16 20.91 16.25 -8.69
CA GLY A 16 19.74 15.39 -8.51
C GLY A 16 18.56 16.21 -8.02
N ASN A 17 17.84 16.85 -8.96
CA ASN A 17 16.53 17.44 -8.71
C ASN A 17 15.51 16.29 -8.68
N GLU A 18 15.59 15.43 -7.66
CA GLU A 18 14.44 14.63 -7.28
C GLU A 18 13.41 15.60 -6.72
N LYS A 19 12.54 16.11 -7.59
CA LYS A 19 11.40 16.91 -7.15
C LYS A 19 10.63 16.07 -6.14
N GLU A 20 10.51 16.60 -4.92
CA GLU A 20 9.66 16.02 -3.88
C GLU A 20 8.27 15.74 -4.46
N PHE A 21 7.75 14.55 -4.22
CA PHE A 21 6.44 14.18 -4.72
C PHE A 21 5.38 15.10 -4.10
N SER A 22 4.56 15.71 -4.96
CA SER A 22 3.39 16.48 -4.53
C SER A 22 2.16 16.00 -5.29
N LEU A 23 1.09 15.73 -4.56
CA LEU A 23 -0.22 15.47 -5.14
C LEU A 23 -0.79 16.80 -5.64
N THR A 24 -0.94 16.93 -6.95
CA THR A 24 -1.43 18.13 -7.64
C THR A 24 -2.74 17.82 -8.36
N SER A 25 -3.50 18.84 -8.76
CA SER A 25 -4.69 18.65 -9.59
C SER A 25 -4.41 17.89 -10.89
N ILE A 26 -3.19 18.02 -11.42
CA ILE A 26 -2.76 17.37 -12.67
C ILE A 26 -2.58 15.86 -12.49
N ASN A 27 -1.94 15.42 -11.40
CA ASN A 27 -1.64 14.01 -11.17
C ASN A 27 -2.67 13.29 -10.28
N TYR A 28 -3.61 14.02 -9.68
CA TYR A 28 -4.60 13.49 -8.75
C TYR A 28 -5.40 12.30 -9.33
N THR A 29 -6.01 12.47 -10.50
CA THR A 29 -6.87 11.43 -11.08
C THR A 29 -6.09 10.16 -11.38
N MET A 30 -4.89 10.28 -11.97
CA MET A 30 -4.00 9.14 -12.22
C MET A 30 -3.73 8.37 -10.93
N TRP A 31 -3.28 9.06 -9.88
CA TRP A 31 -2.94 8.40 -8.62
C TRP A 31 -4.15 7.83 -7.92
N LYS A 32 -5.27 8.57 -7.85
CA LYS A 32 -6.52 8.10 -7.24
C LYS A 32 -6.99 6.79 -7.90
N ASP A 33 -6.94 6.71 -9.22
CA ASP A 33 -7.38 5.53 -9.94
C ASP A 33 -6.36 4.39 -9.82
N PHE A 34 -5.06 4.70 -9.80
CA PHE A 34 -3.98 3.73 -9.64
C PHE A 34 -3.98 3.05 -8.25
N ILE A 35 -4.18 3.82 -7.17
CA ILE A 35 -4.16 3.28 -5.80
C ILE A 35 -5.49 2.65 -5.38
N LYS A 36 -6.54 2.80 -6.19
CA LYS A 36 -7.83 2.21 -5.87
C LYS A 36 -7.70 0.69 -5.99
N PRO A 37 -7.98 -0.07 -4.91
CA PRO A 37 -7.89 -1.52 -4.97
C PRO A 37 -8.91 -2.08 -5.96
N THR A 38 -8.51 -3.13 -6.66
CA THR A 38 -9.36 -3.90 -7.54
C THR A 38 -10.39 -4.72 -6.75
N GLU A 39 -11.45 -5.16 -7.42
CA GLU A 39 -12.44 -6.07 -6.80
C GLU A 39 -11.79 -7.37 -6.29
N LYS A 40 -10.78 -7.87 -7.00
CA LYS A 40 -10.04 -9.07 -6.60
C LYS A 40 -9.24 -8.83 -5.32
N GLU A 41 -8.60 -7.67 -5.17
CA GLU A 41 -7.90 -7.29 -3.94
C GLU A 41 -8.86 -7.07 -2.77
N LEU A 42 -10.13 -6.70 -3.04
CA LEU A 42 -11.19 -6.55 -2.06
C LEU A 42 -12.03 -7.82 -1.83
N ALA A 43 -11.69 -8.95 -2.43
CA ALA A 43 -12.48 -10.18 -2.33
C ALA A 43 -12.65 -10.64 -0.86
N TRP A 44 -11.66 -10.38 -0.01
CA TRP A 44 -11.73 -10.68 1.42
C TRP A 44 -12.86 -9.92 2.12
N ALA A 45 -13.24 -8.72 1.65
CA ALA A 45 -14.31 -7.91 2.25
C ALA A 45 -15.72 -8.44 1.93
N GLN A 46 -15.85 -9.35 0.96
CA GLN A 46 -17.15 -9.96 0.59
C GLN A 46 -17.52 -11.15 1.50
N ILE A 47 -16.56 -11.67 2.28
CA ILE A 47 -16.81 -12.75 3.22
C ILE A 47 -17.61 -12.19 4.40
N SER A 48 -18.69 -12.87 4.79
CA SER A 48 -19.51 -12.52 5.95
C SER A 48 -18.79 -12.88 7.26
N TRP A 49 -17.69 -12.18 7.55
CA TRP A 49 -16.88 -12.39 8.74
C TRP A 49 -17.70 -12.27 10.02
N ARG A 50 -17.35 -13.08 11.01
CA ARG A 50 -17.81 -12.87 12.38
C ARG A 50 -16.97 -11.78 13.02
N THR A 51 -17.63 -10.90 13.76
CA THR A 51 -16.98 -9.78 14.46
C THR A 51 -16.34 -10.22 15.78
N THR A 52 -16.68 -11.42 16.27
CA THR A 52 -16.08 -12.00 17.48
C THR A 52 -15.48 -13.37 17.20
N PHE A 53 -14.41 -13.69 17.93
CA PHE A 53 -13.78 -15.01 17.84
C PHE A 53 -14.70 -16.14 18.31
N TYR A 54 -15.51 -15.87 19.35
CA TYR A 54 -16.40 -16.87 19.94
C TYR A 54 -17.52 -17.30 18.99
N ASP A 55 -18.15 -16.35 18.27
CA ASP A 55 -19.17 -16.69 17.27
C ASP A 55 -18.59 -17.57 16.16
N GLY A 56 -17.33 -17.35 15.81
CA GLY A 56 -16.60 -18.20 14.87
C GLY A 56 -16.41 -19.63 15.38
N LEU A 57 -16.07 -19.81 16.66
CA LEU A 57 -15.96 -21.14 17.29
C LEU A 57 -17.30 -21.89 17.31
N VAL A 58 -18.39 -21.20 17.68
CA VAL A 58 -19.74 -21.77 17.68
C VAL A 58 -20.14 -22.24 16.28
N ASP A 59 -19.91 -21.43 15.25
CA ASP A 59 -20.22 -21.81 13.87
C ASP A 59 -19.32 -22.96 13.36
N ALA A 60 -18.01 -22.93 13.69
CA ALA A 60 -17.07 -23.98 13.30
C ALA A 60 -17.49 -25.36 13.84
N ASP A 61 -17.86 -25.43 15.12
CA ASP A 61 -18.37 -26.65 15.76
C ASP A 61 -19.71 -27.09 15.13
N LYS A 62 -20.68 -26.17 15.07
CA LYS A 62 -22.02 -26.44 14.53
C LYS A 62 -22.00 -27.00 13.10
N PHE A 63 -21.13 -26.47 12.24
CA PHE A 63 -21.05 -26.87 10.84
C PHE A 63 -19.94 -27.89 10.56
N ASN A 64 -19.21 -28.34 11.59
CA ASN A 64 -18.05 -29.23 11.49
C ASN A 64 -17.04 -28.75 10.42
N LYS A 65 -16.64 -27.48 10.52
CA LYS A 65 -15.71 -26.82 9.58
C LYS A 65 -14.51 -26.23 10.34
N PRO A 66 -13.33 -26.14 9.70
CA PRO A 66 -12.19 -25.47 10.31
C PRO A 66 -12.47 -23.97 10.50
N LEU A 67 -11.88 -23.40 11.56
CA LEU A 67 -11.94 -21.96 11.83
C LEU A 67 -10.80 -21.24 11.11
N LEU A 68 -11.13 -20.22 10.31
CA LEU A 68 -10.17 -19.24 9.80
C LEU A 68 -10.19 -18.01 10.70
N LEU A 69 -9.07 -17.74 11.37
CA LEU A 69 -8.87 -16.53 12.16
C LEU A 69 -8.11 -15.48 11.34
N TRP A 70 -8.78 -14.37 11.02
CA TRP A 70 -8.17 -13.22 10.35
C TRP A 70 -8.04 -12.07 11.35
N VAL A 71 -6.82 -11.67 11.67
CA VAL A 71 -6.53 -10.60 12.62
C VAL A 71 -5.42 -9.71 12.08
N MET A 72 -5.54 -8.40 12.29
CA MET A 72 -4.43 -7.47 12.09
C MET A 72 -3.58 -7.45 13.36
N ASN A 73 -2.41 -8.09 13.32
CA ASN A 73 -1.45 -8.09 14.42
C ASN A 73 -0.54 -6.84 14.35
N GLY A 74 -1.13 -5.66 14.49
CA GLY A 74 -0.40 -4.38 14.52
C GLY A 74 -1.28 -3.23 14.96
N HIS A 75 -0.67 -2.15 15.47
CA HIS A 75 -1.42 -0.91 15.72
C HIS A 75 -2.05 -0.49 14.38
N PRO A 76 -3.37 -0.21 14.31
CA PRO A 76 -4.06 0.15 13.05
C PRO A 76 -3.45 1.34 12.28
N LEU A 77 -2.59 2.12 12.94
CA LEU A 77 -1.89 3.29 12.40
C LEU A 77 -0.41 3.02 12.08
N GLY A 78 0.06 1.78 12.26
CA GLY A 78 1.48 1.42 12.04
C GLY A 78 2.45 2.04 13.05
N CYS A 79 1.98 2.51 14.21
CA CYS A 79 2.83 3.07 15.25
C CYS A 79 3.49 1.93 16.05
N THR A 80 4.65 1.48 15.61
CA THR A 80 5.59 0.66 16.39
C THR A 80 6.97 1.29 16.35
#